data_AF-A0A966VSQ9-F1
#
_entry.id   AF-A0A966VSQ9-F1
#
_cell.length_a   1.000
_cell.length_b   1.000
_cell.length_c   1.000
_cell.angle_alpha   90.00
_cell.angle_beta   90.00
_cell.angle_gamma   90.00
#
_symmetry.space_group_name_H-M   'P 1'
#
loop_
_entity.id
_entity.type
_entity.pdbx_description
1 polymer ?
#
loop_
_entity_poly.entity_id
_entity_poly.type
_entity_poly.pdbx_seq_one_letter_code
_entity_poly.pdbx_strand_id
1 'polypeptide(L)' 'MSSATDTSAAAPRRTTSVDEVKAALGDRVVDSFHKDDLWLRVRTDAWKSSMRTLRDTLGFHYFSFLSAIDWMPSPYGR' A
#
# COMPACT_ATOMS: atom_id res chain seq x y z
N MET A 1 -7.73 36.53 -28.79
CA MET A 1 -7.65 36.02 -27.41
C MET A 1 -8.06 34.56 -27.44
N SER A 2 -7.15 33.65 -27.78
CA SER A 2 -7.44 32.21 -27.79
C SER A 2 -6.94 31.60 -26.49
N SER A 3 -7.87 31.09 -25.69
CA SER A 3 -7.59 30.37 -24.45
C SER A 3 -6.90 29.05 -24.75
N ALA A 4 -5.74 28.81 -24.13
CA ALA A 4 -5.11 27.50 -24.13
C ALA A 4 -5.83 26.61 -23.11
N THR A 5 -6.46 25.54 -23.59
CA THR A 5 -6.92 24.44 -22.75
C THR A 5 -5.69 23.70 -22.23
N ASP A 6 -5.39 23.85 -20.94
CA ASP A 6 -4.38 23.05 -20.26
C ASP A 6 -4.93 21.62 -20.09
N THR A 7 -4.67 20.78 -21.08
CA THR A 7 -4.87 19.34 -20.97
C THR A 7 -3.75 18.79 -20.10
N SER A 8 -3.94 18.81 -18.78
CA SER A 8 -3.11 18.04 -17.85
C SER A 8 -3.26 16.55 -18.19
N ALA A 9 -2.36 16.04 -19.02
CA ALA A 9 -2.26 14.62 -19.34
C ALA A 9 -2.06 13.85 -18.02
N ALA A 10 -3.07 13.07 -17.62
CA ALA A 10 -2.92 12.14 -16.51
C ALA A 10 -1.73 11.23 -16.82
N ALA A 11 -0.66 11.35 -16.02
CA ALA A 11 0.52 10.51 -16.15
C ALA A 11 0.09 9.04 -16.21
N PRO A 12 0.71 8.19 -17.05
CA PRO A 12 0.38 6.78 -17.11
C PRO A 12 0.46 6.20 -15.70
N ARG A 13 -0.59 5.49 -15.27
CA ARG A 13 -0.61 4.76 -13.99
C ARG A 13 0.62 3.86 -13.97
N ARG A 14 1.61 4.19 -13.14
CA ARG A 14 2.77 3.33 -12.91
C ARG A 14 2.24 2.04 -12.32
N THR A 15 2.26 0.96 -13.12
CA THR A 15 2.09 -0.40 -12.61
C THR A 15 3.30 -0.68 -11.73
N THR A 16 3.21 -0.37 -10.44
CA THR A 16 4.28 -0.63 -9.48
C THR A 16 4.45 -2.14 -9.37
N SER A 17 5.66 -2.64 -9.59
CA SER A 17 5.92 -4.08 -9.50
C SER A 17 5.95 -4.52 -8.03
N VAL A 18 5.64 -5.80 -7.76
CA VAL A 18 5.75 -6.37 -6.39
C VAL A 18 7.16 -6.20 -5.83
N ASP A 19 8.18 -6.32 -6.68
CA ASP A 19 9.58 -6.16 -6.28
C ASP A 19 9.92 -4.71 -5.90
N GLU A 20 9.35 -3.74 -6.61
CA GLU A 20 9.52 -2.32 -6.29
C GLU A 20 8.87 -1.97 -4.94
N VAL A 21 7.66 -2.49 -4.67
CA VAL A 21 7.00 -2.33 -3.38
C VAL A 21 7.85 -2.96 -2.26
N LYS A 22 8.36 -4.16 -2.47
CA LYS A 22 9.21 -4.86 -1.49
C LYS A 22 10.52 -4.12 -1.25
N ALA A 23 11.17 -3.61 -2.30
CA ALA A 23 12.40 -2.84 -2.19
C ALA A 23 12.18 -1.54 -1.40
N ALA A 24 11.06 -0.84 -1.63
CA ALA A 24 10.73 0.38 -0.91
C ALA A 24 10.45 0.12 0.59
N LEU A 25 9.87 -1.02 0.93
CA LEU A 25 9.54 -1.37 2.31
C LEU A 25 10.68 -2.09 3.06
N GLY A 26 11.57 -2.77 2.35
CA GLY A 26 12.76 -3.41 2.90
C GLY A 26 12.45 -4.42 4.02
N ASP A 27 13.20 -4.33 5.11
CA ASP A 27 13.12 -5.19 6.31
C ASP A 27 11.81 -5.04 7.10
N ARG A 28 10.93 -4.12 6.70
CA ARG A 28 9.62 -3.91 7.34
C ARG A 28 8.62 -4.97 6.91
N VAL A 29 8.84 -5.64 5.77
CA VAL A 29 7.97 -6.72 5.26
C VAL A 29 8.30 -8.01 5.99
N VAL A 30 7.32 -8.54 6.71
CA VAL A 30 7.37 -9.83 7.40
C VAL A 30 7.01 -10.96 6.44
N ASP A 31 5.99 -10.74 5.62
CA ASP A 31 5.49 -11.74 4.67
C ASP A 31 4.75 -11.07 3.51
N SER A 32 4.62 -11.77 2.39
CA SER A 32 3.89 -11.31 1.21
C SER A 32 3.16 -12.44 0.52
N PHE A 33 1.94 -12.18 0.09
CA PHE A 33 1.17 -13.09 -0.75
C PHE A 33 0.69 -12.33 -1.99
N HIS A 34 0.95 -12.89 -3.18
CA HIS A 34 0.57 -12.27 -4.44
C HIS A 34 -0.21 -13.28 -5.28
N LYS A 35 -1.41 -12.87 -5.69
CA LYS A 35 -2.25 -13.60 -6.65
C LYS A 35 -2.78 -12.61 -7.69
N ASP A 36 -3.92 -11.99 -7.38
CA ASP A 36 -4.52 -10.93 -8.17
C ASP A 36 -4.22 -9.55 -7.55
N ASP A 37 -4.23 -9.49 -6.21
CA ASP A 37 -3.78 -8.36 -5.40
C ASP A 37 -2.51 -8.71 -4.62
N LEU A 38 -1.75 -7.67 -4.24
CA LEU A 38 -0.60 -7.80 -3.36
C LEU A 38 -1.00 -7.63 -1.90
N TRP A 39 -0.77 -8.67 -1.11
CA TRP A 39 -0.97 -8.69 0.33
C TRP A 39 0.39 -8.62 1.01
N LEU A 40 0.54 -7.68 1.94
CA LEU A 40 1.77 -7.46 2.69
C LEU A 40 1.50 -7.54 4.18
N ARG A 41 2.24 -8.38 4.87
CA ARG A 41 2.37 -8.32 6.32
C ARG A 41 3.58 -7.47 6.63
N VAL A 42 3.38 -6.38 7.37
CA VAL A 42 4.47 -5.53 7.85
C VAL A 42 4.64 -5.67 9.35
N ARG A 43 5.82 -5.30 9.87
CA ARG A 43 6.02 -5.18 11.31
C ARG A 43 5.08 -4.11 11.89
N THR A 44 4.53 -4.39 13.06
CA THR A 44 3.54 -3.51 13.72
C THR A 44 4.10 -2.10 13.97
N ASP A 45 5.35 -2.00 14.43
CA ASP A 45 6.03 -0.73 14.68
C ASP A 45 6.33 0.05 13.39
N ALA A 46 6.45 -0.64 12.25
CA ALA A 46 6.71 -0.04 10.96
C ALA A 46 5.45 0.41 10.21
N TRP A 47 4.24 -0.02 10.60
CA TRP A 47 3.00 0.16 9.83
C TRP A 47 2.80 1.59 9.30
N LYS A 48 2.86 2.58 10.19
CA LYS A 48 2.65 3.99 9.84
C LYS A 48 3.73 4.52 8.89
N SER A 49 4.97 4.04 9.03
CA SER A 49 6.11 4.45 8.18
C SER A 49 6.06 3.79 6.80
N SER A 50 5.60 2.54 6.72
CA SER A 50 5.37 1.82 5.47
C SER A 50 4.32 2.53 4.62
N MET A 51 3.18 2.90 5.20
CA MET A 51 2.12 3.62 4.47
C MET A 51 2.58 4.99 3.95
N ARG A 52 3.41 5.71 4.72
CA ARG A 52 4.04 6.96 4.25
C ARG A 52 5.00 6.70 3.09
N THR A 53 5.85 5.69 3.20
CA THR A 53 6.79 5.33 2.15
C THR A 53 6.06 5.02 0.84
N LEU A 54 5.02 4.18 0.88
CA LEU A 54 4.21 3.88 -0.31
C LEU A 54 3.57 5.12 -0.93
N ARG A 55 3.07 6.05 -0.11
CA ARG A 55 2.51 7.32 -0.59
C ARG A 55 3.56 8.20 -1.25
N ASP A 56 4.69 8.39 -0.57
CA ASP A 56 5.67 9.42 -0.90
C ASP A 56 6.64 8.95 -2.00
N THR A 57 6.92 7.65 -2.10
CA THR A 57 7.88 7.08 -3.06
C THR A 57 7.21 6.42 -4.27
N LEU A 58 6.07 5.76 -4.07
CA LEU A 58 5.40 4.97 -5.13
C LEU A 58 4.04 5.55 -5.56
N GLY A 59 3.59 6.65 -4.94
CA GLY A 59 2.38 7.38 -5.36
C GLY A 59 1.05 6.74 -4.93
N PHE A 60 1.05 5.89 -3.89
CA PHE A 60 -0.19 5.33 -3.33
C PHE A 60 -0.95 6.38 -2.50
N HIS A 61 -1.64 7.30 -3.18
CA HIS A 61 -2.33 8.44 -2.55
C HIS A 61 -3.75 8.12 -2.08
N TYR A 62 -4.43 7.17 -2.73
CA TYR A 62 -5.78 6.75 -2.35
C TYR A 62 -5.74 5.67 -1.28
N PHE A 63 -6.51 5.87 -0.20
CA PHE A 63 -6.65 4.92 0.90
C PHE A 63 -8.14 4.66 1.12
N SER A 64 -8.58 3.42 0.86
CA SER A 64 -10.00 3.07 0.81
C SER A 64 -10.61 2.85 2.20
N PHE A 65 -10.02 1.97 3.01
CA PHE A 65 -10.54 1.63 4.33
C PHE A 65 -9.42 1.13 5.25
N LEU A 66 -9.68 1.23 6.56
CA LEU A 66 -8.88 0.61 7.61
C LEU A 66 -9.80 -0.29 8.43
N SER A 67 -9.43 -1.56 8.55
CA SER A 67 -10.08 -2.52 9.44
C SER A 67 -9.08 -3.03 10.48
N ALA A 68 -9.62 -3.46 11.62
CA ALA A 68 -8.89 -4.17 12.65
C ALA A 68 -9.65 -5.46 12.98
N ILE A 69 -8.91 -6.52 13.26
CA ILE A 69 -9.47 -7.82 13.67
C ILE A 69 -8.84 -8.12 15.03
N ASP A 70 -9.69 -8.35 16.02
CA ASP A 70 -9.26 -8.93 17.28
C ASP A 70 -9.26 -10.46 17.14
N TRP A 71 -8.09 -11.05 17.28
CA TRP A 71 -7.88 -12.50 17.21
C TRP A 71 -7.99 -13.16 18.59
N MET A 72 -8.63 -12.50 19.56
CA MET A 72 -8.84 -13.03 20.90
C MET A 72 -9.32 -14.49 20.82
N PRO A 73 -8.68 -15.42 21.54
CA PRO A 73 -9.08 -16.83 21.52
C PRO A 73 -10.55 -16.96 21.91
N SER A 74 -11.26 -17.85 21.22
CA SER A 74 -12.69 -18.09 21.47
C SER A 74 -12.94 -18.31 22.98
N PRO A 75 -13.88 -17.56 23.59
CA PRO A 75 -14.23 -17.75 24.98
C PRO A 75 -14.91 -19.11 25.23
N TYR A 76 -15.35 -19.80 24.18
CA TYR A 76 -16.07 -21.07 24.30
C TYR A 76 -15.16 -22.30 24.38
N GLY A 77 -13.84 -22.14 24.48
CA GLY A 77 -12.91 -23.28 24.43
C GLY A 77 -12.95 -23.96 23.06
N ARG A 78 -12.00 -24.86 22.81
CA ARG A 78 -11.96 -25.63 21.57
C ARG A 78 -12.93 -26.81 21.63
#